data_AF-A0A0B4F295-F1
#
_entry.id   AF-A0A0B4F295-F1
#
_cell.length_a   1.000
_cell.length_b   1.000
_cell.length_c   1.000
_cell.angle_alpha   90.00
_cell.angle_beta   90.00
_cell.angle_gamma   90.00
#
_symmetry.space_group_name_H-M   'P 1'
#
loop_
_entity.id
_entity.type
_entity.pdbx_description
1 polymer ?
#
loop_
_entity_poly.entity_id
_entity_poly.type
_entity_poly.pdbx_seq_one_letter_code
_entity_poly.pdbx_strand_id
1 'polypeptide(L)'
;MPKDYEGGTLMLCSMLPRIRYLEVGRMLLKQKEVVQPKIRAISKSHIAHRPPQKWATGVVSPIDPLAIPAIRATGWCLDIDDLSREPRHGPHFNELRRVLYQIQNHKQAWPCLHPVNKDEVPDYYNVITTPMDLSTMEERLIHDSYHAPRDFFDDLKLVFSNCRQYNDATTVYNKCAVRLEKYMWSLIKEVPEWFDLLEE
;
A
#
# COMPACT_ATOMS: atom_id res chain seq x y z
N MET A 1 -28.61 41.99 -16.50
CA MET A 1 -27.15 42.03 -16.25
C MET A 1 -26.61 40.63 -16.45
N PRO A 2 -25.79 40.38 -17.47
CA PRO A 2 -25.10 39.10 -17.67
C PRO A 2 -24.14 38.84 -16.49
N LYS A 3 -24.02 37.58 -16.05
CA LYS A 3 -23.06 37.19 -15.02
C LYS A 3 -21.72 36.92 -15.70
N ASP A 4 -20.73 37.74 -15.41
CA ASP A 4 -19.37 37.57 -15.91
C ASP A 4 -18.69 36.44 -15.12
N TYR A 5 -18.44 35.32 -15.80
CA TYR A 5 -17.67 34.20 -15.27
C TYR A 5 -16.17 34.47 -15.49
N GLU A 6 -15.57 35.32 -14.66
CA GLU A 6 -14.12 35.48 -14.59
C GLU A 6 -13.53 34.43 -13.64
N GLY A 7 -12.91 33.38 -14.18
CA GLY A 7 -12.18 32.39 -13.39
C GLY A 7 -12.30 30.92 -13.82
N GLY A 8 -13.05 30.61 -14.88
CA GLY A 8 -13.15 29.23 -15.38
C GLY A 8 -11.91 28.79 -16.15
N THR A 9 -11.19 27.76 -15.67
CA THR A 9 -10.19 27.08 -16.48
C THR A 9 -10.89 26.30 -17.60
N LEU A 10 -10.65 26.68 -18.86
CA LEU A 10 -11.16 25.96 -20.02
C LEU A 10 -10.47 24.60 -20.14
N MET A 11 -11.12 23.56 -19.65
CA MET A 11 -10.67 22.18 -19.84
C MET A 11 -11.05 21.74 -21.26
N LEU A 12 -10.05 21.56 -22.13
CA LEU A 12 -10.28 21.10 -23.50
C LEU A 12 -10.65 19.61 -23.48
N CYS A 13 -11.94 19.31 -23.65
CA CYS A 13 -12.40 17.97 -24.01
C CYS A 13 -12.40 17.84 -25.54
N SER A 14 -11.42 17.13 -26.08
CA SER A 14 -11.38 16.82 -27.51
C SER A 14 -12.09 15.50 -27.81
N MET A 15 -12.98 15.51 -28.78
CA MET A 15 -13.62 14.29 -29.29
C MET A 15 -12.64 13.59 -30.22
N LEU A 16 -12.30 12.34 -29.92
CA LEU A 16 -11.50 11.50 -30.81
C LEU A 16 -12.22 11.33 -32.17
N PRO A 17 -11.66 11.84 -33.29
CA PRO A 17 -12.33 11.85 -34.59
C PRO A 17 -12.64 10.46 -35.15
N ARG A 18 -11.94 9.44 -34.64
CA ARG A 18 -12.08 8.03 -35.04
C ARG A 18 -13.28 7.34 -34.38
N ILE A 19 -13.93 7.98 -33.40
CA ILE A 19 -15.08 7.41 -32.69
C ILE A 19 -16.36 8.02 -33.24
N ARG A 20 -17.28 7.16 -33.67
CA ARG A 20 -18.63 7.56 -34.09
C ARG A 20 -19.56 7.58 -32.88
N TYR A 21 -19.51 8.67 -32.11
CA TYR A 21 -20.21 8.80 -30.82
C TYR A 21 -21.72 8.56 -30.88
N LEU A 22 -22.38 8.97 -31.97
CA LEU A 22 -23.83 8.74 -32.17
C LEU A 22 -24.19 7.25 -32.33
N GLU A 23 -23.22 6.38 -32.60
CA GLU A 23 -23.41 4.94 -32.75
C GLU A 23 -22.76 4.13 -31.62
N VAL A 24 -22.38 4.78 -30.51
CA VAL A 24 -21.64 4.14 -29.42
C VAL A 24 -22.34 2.87 -28.90
N GLY A 25 -23.66 2.88 -28.77
CA GLY A 25 -24.43 1.71 -28.32
C GLY A 25 -24.27 0.50 -29.24
N ARG A 26 -24.31 0.71 -30.57
CA ARG A 26 -24.08 -0.35 -31.56
C ARG A 26 -22.63 -0.81 -31.57
N MET A 27 -21.69 0.12 -31.43
CA MET A 27 -20.26 -0.18 -31.37
C MET A 27 -19.93 -1.06 -30.15
N LEU A 28 -20.44 -0.69 -28.98
CA LEU A 28 -20.26 -1.45 -27.73
C LEU A 28 -20.91 -2.84 -27.82
N LEU A 29 -22.08 -2.95 -28.45
CA LEU A 29 -22.73 -4.25 -28.66
C LEU A 29 -21.84 -5.19 -29.50
N LYS A 30 -21.34 -4.70 -30.64
CA LYS A 30 -20.41 -5.47 -31.50
C LYS A 30 -19.12 -5.84 -30.78
N GLN A 31 -18.54 -4.91 -30.03
CA GLN A 31 -17.35 -5.19 -29.22
C GLN A 31 -17.64 -6.27 -28.18
N LYS A 32 -18.78 -6.22 -27.50
CA LYS A 32 -19.20 -7.23 -26.53
C LYS A 32 -19.40 -8.60 -27.21
N GLU A 33 -20.03 -8.64 -28.38
CA GLU A 33 -20.22 -9.87 -29.17
C GLU A 33 -18.90 -10.53 -29.58
N VAL A 34 -17.83 -9.75 -29.78
CA VAL A 34 -16.49 -10.29 -30.10
C VAL A 34 -15.72 -10.67 -28.84
N VAL A 35 -15.77 -9.85 -27.79
CA VAL A 35 -14.99 -10.04 -26.56
C VAL A 35 -15.55 -11.19 -25.73
N GLN A 36 -16.87 -11.33 -25.64
CA GLN A 36 -17.51 -12.37 -24.82
C GLN A 36 -17.11 -13.79 -25.23
N PRO A 37 -17.15 -14.21 -26.51
CA PRO A 37 -16.67 -15.52 -26.93
C PRO A 37 -15.19 -15.75 -26.62
N LYS A 38 -14.34 -14.74 -26.80
CA LYS A 38 -12.91 -14.83 -26.45
C LYS A 38 -12.70 -15.08 -24.96
N ILE A 39 -13.41 -14.36 -24.10
CA ILE A 39 -13.38 -14.59 -22.64
C ILE A 39 -13.89 -16.00 -22.33
N ARG A 40 -14.98 -16.44 -22.95
CA ARG A 40 -15.56 -17.78 -22.71
C ARG A 40 -14.67 -18.92 -23.18
N ALA A 41 -13.80 -18.70 -24.16
CA ALA A 41 -12.82 -19.69 -24.62
C ALA A 41 -11.71 -19.95 -23.58
N ILE A 42 -11.44 -18.99 -22.69
CA ILE A 42 -10.38 -19.07 -21.68
C ILE A 42 -10.91 -19.11 -20.24
N SER A 43 -12.18 -18.75 -20.01
CA SER A 43 -12.75 -18.59 -18.68
C SER A 43 -14.18 -19.13 -18.58
N LYS A 44 -14.45 -19.80 -17.45
CA LYS A 44 -15.77 -20.32 -17.06
C LYS A 44 -16.56 -19.36 -16.17
N SER A 45 -16.10 -18.11 -16.00
CA SER A 45 -16.74 -17.11 -15.11
C SER A 45 -18.20 -16.79 -15.45
N HIS A 46 -18.60 -17.01 -16.71
CA HIS A 46 -19.96 -16.82 -17.19
C HIS A 46 -20.95 -17.91 -16.73
N ILE A 47 -20.47 -19.00 -16.14
CA ILE A 47 -21.30 -20.08 -15.62
C ILE A 47 -21.77 -19.68 -14.22
N ALA A 48 -23.04 -19.30 -14.10
CA ALA A 48 -23.67 -19.03 -12.81
C ALA A 48 -24.14 -20.34 -12.17
N HIS A 49 -23.62 -20.66 -10.99
CA HIS A 49 -24.04 -21.83 -10.20
C HIS A 49 -25.17 -21.45 -9.24
N ARG A 50 -26.15 -22.34 -9.07
CA ARG A 50 -27.23 -22.14 -8.09
C ARG A 50 -26.69 -22.27 -6.66
N PRO A 51 -27.28 -21.56 -5.68
CA PRO A 51 -26.90 -21.72 -4.28
C PRO A 51 -27.18 -23.16 -3.79
N PRO A 52 -26.42 -23.65 -2.78
CA PRO A 52 -26.71 -24.92 -2.11
C PRO A 52 -28.15 -24.99 -1.60
N GLN A 53 -28.81 -26.14 -1.78
CA GLN A 53 -30.20 -26.35 -1.36
C GLN A 53 -30.42 -26.09 0.14
N LYS A 54 -29.41 -26.36 0.98
CA LYS A 54 -29.43 -26.10 2.43
C LYS A 54 -29.69 -24.62 2.78
N TRP A 55 -29.30 -23.70 1.89
CA TRP A 55 -29.52 -22.27 2.10
C TRP A 55 -30.98 -21.86 1.86
N ALA A 56 -31.75 -22.62 1.07
CA ALA A 56 -33.16 -22.32 0.83
C ALA A 56 -34.02 -22.45 2.11
N THR A 57 -33.59 -23.29 3.05
CA THR A 57 -34.25 -23.51 4.35
C THR A 57 -33.79 -22.54 5.45
N GLY A 58 -32.85 -21.63 5.16
CA GLY A 58 -32.31 -20.67 6.14
C GLY A 58 -31.35 -21.27 7.20
N VAL A 59 -31.18 -22.59 7.23
CA VAL A 59 -30.24 -23.27 8.13
C VAL A 59 -28.86 -23.34 7.48
N VAL A 60 -27.91 -22.56 7.99
CA VAL A 60 -26.51 -22.55 7.55
C VAL A 60 -25.69 -23.48 8.45
N SER A 61 -25.83 -24.79 8.26
CA SER A 61 -24.91 -25.76 8.84
C SER A 61 -23.57 -25.73 8.07
N PRO A 62 -22.41 -25.99 8.70
CA PRO A 62 -21.15 -26.17 7.98
C PRO A 62 -21.31 -27.14 6.80
N ILE A 63 -20.90 -26.71 5.61
CA ILE A 63 -20.91 -27.51 4.39
C ILE A 63 -19.46 -27.74 4.01
N ASP A 64 -19.09 -28.99 3.76
CA ASP A 64 -17.81 -29.30 3.14
C ASP A 64 -17.74 -28.65 1.74
N PRO A 65 -16.81 -27.71 1.49
CA PRO A 65 -16.69 -27.05 0.19
C PRO A 65 -16.41 -28.03 -0.96
N LEU A 66 -15.68 -29.13 -0.69
CA LEU A 66 -15.36 -30.14 -1.71
C LEU A 66 -16.56 -31.00 -2.10
N ALA A 67 -17.61 -31.04 -1.27
CA ALA A 67 -18.88 -31.69 -1.60
C ALA A 67 -19.69 -30.91 -2.64
N ILE A 68 -19.34 -29.65 -2.94
CA ILE A 68 -20.02 -28.84 -3.96
C ILE A 68 -19.33 -29.04 -5.31
N PRO A 69 -19.98 -29.67 -6.32
CA PRO A 69 -19.34 -30.01 -7.59
C PRO A 69 -18.74 -28.80 -8.33
N ALA A 70 -19.36 -27.63 -8.18
CA ALA A 70 -18.87 -26.38 -8.77
C ALA A 70 -17.54 -25.94 -8.17
N ILE A 71 -17.38 -25.98 -6.85
CA ILE A 71 -16.15 -25.61 -6.13
C ILE A 71 -15.03 -26.61 -6.45
N ARG A 72 -15.35 -27.90 -6.48
CA ARG A 72 -14.36 -28.92 -6.90
C ARG A 72 -13.87 -28.69 -8.33
N ALA A 73 -14.74 -28.26 -9.24
CA ALA A 73 -14.40 -28.01 -10.64
C ALA A 73 -13.56 -26.74 -10.87
N THR A 74 -13.46 -25.83 -9.89
CA THR A 74 -12.60 -24.63 -9.99
C THR A 74 -11.16 -24.93 -9.60
N GLY A 75 -10.87 -26.12 -9.05
CA GLY A 75 -9.56 -26.44 -8.49
C GLY A 75 -9.31 -25.80 -7.12
N TRP A 76 -10.37 -25.36 -6.44
CA TRP A 76 -10.28 -24.85 -5.06
C TRP A 76 -9.77 -25.94 -4.11
N CYS A 77 -8.86 -25.57 -3.22
CA CYS A 77 -8.40 -26.40 -2.11
C CYS A 77 -8.27 -25.57 -0.83
N LEU A 78 -8.23 -26.25 0.32
CA LEU A 78 -8.11 -25.62 1.63
C LEU A 78 -6.87 -24.72 1.73
N ASP A 79 -5.71 -25.21 1.29
CA ASP A 79 -4.46 -24.45 1.35
C ASP A 79 -4.54 -23.10 0.62
N ILE A 80 -5.17 -23.07 -0.58
CA ILE A 80 -5.37 -21.84 -1.35
C ILE A 80 -6.39 -20.92 -0.65
N ASP A 81 -7.42 -21.49 -0.02
CA ASP A 81 -8.42 -20.73 0.72
C ASP A 81 -7.82 -20.05 1.95
N ASP A 82 -7.01 -20.78 2.70
CA ASP A 82 -6.31 -20.28 3.88
C ASP A 82 -5.36 -19.14 3.50
N LEU A 83 -4.55 -19.31 2.45
CA LEU A 83 -3.72 -18.23 1.89
C LEU A 83 -4.54 -17.03 1.43
N SER A 84 -5.73 -17.25 0.84
CA SER A 84 -6.59 -16.16 0.37
C SER A 84 -7.21 -15.35 1.51
N ARG A 85 -7.30 -15.95 2.71
CA ARG A 85 -7.83 -15.36 3.94
C ARG A 85 -6.76 -14.68 4.77
N GLU A 86 -5.48 -14.85 4.45
CA GLU A 86 -4.42 -14.10 5.11
C GLU A 86 -4.69 -12.59 4.98
N PRO A 87 -4.49 -11.81 6.06
CA PRO A 87 -4.66 -10.37 6.01
C PRO A 87 -3.82 -9.81 4.88
N ARG A 88 -4.49 -9.16 3.92
CA ARG A 88 -3.77 -8.43 2.88
C ARG A 88 -3.27 -7.14 3.51
N HIS A 89 -1.98 -6.90 3.37
CA HIS A 89 -1.39 -5.65 3.83
C HIS A 89 -2.13 -4.43 3.26
N GLY A 90 -2.06 -3.32 3.99
CA GLY A 90 -2.69 -2.07 3.60
C GLY A 90 -2.26 -1.54 2.22
N PRO A 91 -3.04 -0.62 1.62
CA PRO A 91 -2.78 -0.10 0.27
C PRO A 91 -1.40 0.56 0.11
N HIS A 92 -0.83 1.08 1.21
CA HIS A 92 0.47 1.74 1.21
C HIS A 92 1.65 0.80 1.50
N PHE A 93 1.40 -0.45 1.90
CA PHE A 93 2.44 -1.36 2.40
C PHE A 93 3.62 -1.52 1.44
N ASN A 94 3.36 -1.74 0.15
CA ASN A 94 4.42 -1.96 -0.83
C ASN A 94 5.32 -0.72 -1.00
N GLU A 95 4.73 0.48 -1.01
CA GLU A 95 5.49 1.71 -1.13
C GLU A 95 6.28 2.02 0.16
N LEU A 96 5.67 1.83 1.34
CA LEU A 96 6.37 1.99 2.62
C LEU A 96 7.52 0.99 2.74
N ARG A 97 7.32 -0.26 2.31
CA ARG A 97 8.35 -1.30 2.29
C ARG A 97 9.51 -0.93 1.36
N ARG A 98 9.20 -0.37 0.17
CA ARG A 98 10.22 0.13 -0.75
C ARG A 98 11.05 1.24 -0.11
N VAL A 99 10.41 2.22 0.51
CA VAL A 99 11.09 3.33 1.19
C VAL A 99 11.95 2.83 2.33
N LEU A 100 11.42 1.96 3.20
CA LEU A 100 12.15 1.39 4.33
C LEU A 100 13.40 0.65 3.84
N TYR A 101 13.26 -0.19 2.82
CA TYR A 101 14.37 -0.91 2.20
C TYR A 101 15.44 0.05 1.66
N GLN A 102 15.05 1.11 0.97
CA GLN A 102 15.99 2.12 0.46
C GLN A 102 16.74 2.84 1.58
N ILE A 103 16.06 3.16 2.68
CA ILE A 103 16.66 3.81 3.85
C ILE A 103 17.61 2.86 4.57
N GLN A 104 17.20 1.61 4.85
CA GLN A 104 18.04 0.58 5.49
C GLN A 104 19.32 0.31 4.70
N ASN A 105 19.25 0.27 3.36
CA ASN A 105 20.42 0.03 2.50
C ASN A 105 21.25 1.29 2.20
N HIS A 106 20.85 2.45 2.70
CA HIS A 106 21.64 3.67 2.52
C HIS A 106 22.93 3.58 3.36
N LYS A 107 24.08 3.96 2.78
CA LYS A 107 25.41 3.90 3.43
C LYS A 107 25.56 4.65 4.76
N GLN A 108 24.56 5.42 5.17
CA GLN A 108 24.56 6.18 6.43
C GLN A 108 23.59 5.59 7.46
N ALA A 109 22.86 4.50 7.14
CA ALA A 109 21.83 3.91 7.97
C ALA A 109 22.35 3.14 9.18
N TRP A 110 23.62 2.73 9.15
CA TRP A 110 24.23 1.84 10.14
C TRP A 110 23.99 2.23 11.62
N PRO A 111 23.90 3.52 12.04
CA PRO A 111 23.60 3.85 13.44
C PRO A 111 22.17 3.56 13.88
N CYS A 112 21.26 3.42 12.91
CA CYS A 112 19.82 3.41 13.12
C CYS A 112 19.19 2.06 12.75
N LEU A 113 19.99 1.05 12.40
CA LEU A 113 19.49 -0.24 11.93
C LEU A 113 18.80 -1.06 13.03
N HIS A 114 19.31 -0.98 14.24
CA HIS A 114 18.87 -1.77 15.39
C HIS A 114 18.70 -0.90 16.63
N PRO A 115 17.93 -1.36 17.63
CA PRO A 115 17.81 -0.67 18.91
C PRO A 115 19.19 -0.44 19.55
N VAL A 116 19.37 0.71 20.19
CA VAL A 116 20.61 1.02 20.92
C VAL A 116 20.76 0.07 22.09
N ASN A 117 21.88 -0.65 22.15
CA ASN A 117 22.15 -1.59 23.24
C ASN A 117 22.38 -0.84 24.57
N LYS A 118 21.52 -1.08 25.56
CA LYS A 118 21.62 -0.47 26.89
C LYS A 118 22.92 -0.81 27.61
N ASP A 119 23.47 -2.01 27.39
CA ASP A 119 24.71 -2.42 28.06
C ASP A 119 25.94 -1.69 27.49
N GLU A 120 25.86 -1.28 26.21
CA GLU A 120 26.90 -0.48 25.54
C GLU A 120 26.73 1.02 25.78
N VAL A 121 25.49 1.48 25.92
CA VAL A 121 25.13 2.90 26.13
C VAL A 121 24.18 3.04 27.33
N PRO A 122 24.70 3.02 28.58
CA PRO A 122 23.88 2.86 29.79
C PRO A 122 22.88 4.00 30.07
N ASP A 123 23.19 5.21 29.64
CA ASP A 123 22.38 6.41 29.87
C ASP A 123 21.42 6.74 28.74
N TYR A 124 21.46 6.01 27.61
CA TYR A 124 20.64 6.29 26.43
C TYR A 124 19.15 6.42 26.74
N TYR A 125 18.58 5.43 27.43
CA TYR A 125 17.16 5.36 27.76
C TYR A 125 16.74 6.31 28.91
N ASN A 126 17.70 7.00 29.54
CA ASN A 126 17.38 8.10 30.47
C ASN A 126 17.23 9.42 29.71
N VAL A 127 17.91 9.56 28.57
CA VAL A 127 17.89 10.77 27.72
C VAL A 127 16.80 10.68 26.65
N ILE A 128 16.68 9.52 26.00
CA ILE A 128 15.72 9.26 24.93
C ILE A 128 14.52 8.51 25.50
N THR A 129 13.37 9.18 25.53
CA THR A 129 12.13 8.68 26.15
C THR A 129 11.33 7.75 25.24
N THR A 130 11.38 7.97 23.93
CA THR A 130 10.66 7.17 22.93
C THR A 130 11.66 6.64 21.91
N PRO A 131 12.37 5.53 22.20
CA PRO A 131 13.36 4.95 21.28
C PRO A 131 12.67 4.43 20.01
N MET A 132 13.36 4.51 18.88
CA MET A 132 12.93 3.97 17.59
C MET A 132 14.14 3.64 16.72
N ASP A 133 14.03 2.62 15.87
CA ASP A 133 15.06 2.17 14.93
C ASP A 133 14.42 1.49 13.71
N LEU A 134 15.19 1.29 12.64
CA LEU A 134 14.69 0.78 11.36
C LEU A 134 14.25 -0.69 11.41
N SER A 135 14.78 -1.52 12.31
CA SER A 135 14.31 -2.90 12.47
C SER A 135 12.98 -2.96 13.22
N THR A 136 12.80 -2.14 14.24
CA THR A 136 11.49 -1.97 14.91
C THR A 136 10.44 -1.46 13.92
N MET A 137 10.79 -0.52 13.04
CA MET A 137 9.89 -0.06 11.98
C MET A 137 9.53 -1.15 10.97
N GLU A 138 10.47 -2.04 10.64
CA GLU A 138 10.22 -3.18 9.76
C GLU A 138 9.20 -4.14 10.38
N GLU A 139 9.35 -4.46 11.66
CA GLU A 139 8.38 -5.26 12.41
C GLU A 139 7.00 -4.59 12.42
N ARG A 140 6.92 -3.29 12.72
CA ARG A 140 5.66 -2.54 12.70
C ARG A 140 4.99 -2.54 11.32
N LEU A 141 5.78 -2.44 10.25
CA LEU A 141 5.27 -2.49 8.89
C LEU A 141 4.70 -3.86 8.54
N ILE A 142 5.41 -4.95 8.87
CA ILE A 142 4.98 -6.34 8.61
C ILE A 142 3.69 -6.66 9.36
N HIS A 143 3.49 -6.09 10.55
CA HIS A 143 2.29 -6.28 11.37
C HIS A 143 1.19 -5.24 11.09
N ASP A 144 1.23 -4.55 9.94
CA ASP A 144 0.23 -3.55 9.52
C ASP A 144 -0.06 -2.48 10.59
N SER A 145 0.96 -2.10 11.37
CA SER A 145 0.83 -1.10 12.45
C SER A 145 0.85 0.35 11.97
N TYR A 146 1.01 0.57 10.66
CA TYR A 146 0.95 1.89 10.02
C TYR A 146 -0.35 2.01 9.22
N HIS A 147 -1.29 2.80 9.74
CA HIS A 147 -2.60 2.99 9.11
C HIS A 147 -2.54 4.05 8.00
N ALA A 148 -1.64 5.03 8.14
CA ALA A 148 -1.35 6.05 7.14
C ALA A 148 0.16 6.17 6.89
N PRO A 149 0.58 6.64 5.70
CA PRO A 149 1.99 6.93 5.43
C PRO A 149 2.62 7.90 6.45
N ARG A 150 1.83 8.85 6.96
CA ARG A 150 2.25 9.79 8.00
C ARG A 150 2.79 9.09 9.24
N ASP A 151 2.10 8.05 9.73
CA ASP A 151 2.52 7.28 10.91
C ASP A 151 3.94 6.68 10.72
N PHE A 152 4.22 6.20 9.50
CA PHE A 152 5.53 5.65 9.14
C PHE A 152 6.60 6.74 9.07
N PHE A 153 6.31 7.89 8.46
CA PHE A 153 7.29 8.98 8.36
C PHE A 153 7.53 9.68 9.69
N ASP A 154 6.57 9.68 10.61
CA ASP A 154 6.76 10.20 11.96
C ASP A 154 7.71 9.31 12.77
N ASP A 155 7.64 7.98 12.63
CA ASP A 155 8.65 7.07 13.20
C ASP A 155 10.04 7.29 12.58
N LEU A 156 10.15 7.52 11.27
CA LEU A 156 11.44 7.85 10.64
C LEU A 156 12.01 9.16 11.18
N LYS A 157 11.18 10.21 11.30
CA LYS A 157 11.57 11.48 11.94
C LYS A 157 12.02 11.24 13.39
N LEU A 158 11.36 10.35 14.12
CA LEU A 158 11.72 9.99 15.49
C LEU A 158 13.10 9.32 15.56
N VAL A 159 13.41 8.38 14.66
CA VAL A 159 14.75 7.76 14.54
C VAL A 159 15.83 8.85 14.39
N PHE A 160 15.63 9.79 13.48
CA PHE A 160 16.63 10.83 13.19
C PHE A 160 16.73 11.88 14.29
N SER A 161 15.61 12.29 14.88
CA SER A 161 15.58 13.26 15.97
C SER A 161 16.21 12.69 17.25
N ASN A 162 15.91 11.45 17.63
CA ASN A 162 16.57 10.77 18.74
C ASN A 162 18.08 10.68 18.56
N CYS A 163 18.52 10.32 17.34
CA CYS A 163 19.94 10.26 17.01
C CYS A 163 20.62 11.64 17.17
N ARG A 164 19.97 12.72 16.73
CA ARG A 164 20.50 14.09 16.90
C ARG A 164 20.41 14.63 18.32
N GLN A 165 19.41 14.22 19.07
CA GLN A 165 19.21 14.64 20.47
C GLN A 165 20.28 14.02 21.36
N TYR A 166 20.59 12.74 21.15
CA TYR A 166 21.58 12.03 21.95
C TYR A 166 23.03 12.39 21.54
N ASN A 167 23.27 12.59 20.24
CA ASN A 167 24.63 12.78 19.72
C ASN A 167 24.91 14.24 19.30
N ASP A 168 26.04 14.77 19.75
CA ASP A 168 26.51 16.11 19.36
C ASP A 168 26.59 16.29 17.84
N ALA A 169 26.32 17.52 17.37
CA ALA A 169 26.28 17.87 15.95
C ALA A 169 27.61 17.61 15.18
N THR A 170 28.73 17.53 15.89
CA THR A 170 30.05 17.27 15.31
C THR A 170 30.30 15.79 15.04
N THR A 171 29.54 14.90 15.68
CA THR A 171 29.71 13.44 15.60
C THR A 171 29.32 12.88 14.24
N VAL A 172 29.84 11.69 13.94
CA VAL A 172 29.47 10.94 12.72
C VAL A 172 27.99 10.51 12.78
N TYR A 173 27.50 10.13 13.96
CA TYR A 173 26.12 9.70 14.19
C TYR A 173 25.10 10.79 13.78
N ASN A 174 25.28 12.01 14.30
CA ASN A 174 24.41 13.13 13.97
C ASN A 174 24.45 13.45 12.46
N LYS A 175 25.66 13.47 11.86
CA LYS A 175 25.82 13.67 10.41
C LYS A 175 25.14 12.58 9.57
N CYS A 176 25.13 11.33 10.04
CA CYS A 176 24.42 10.23 9.40
C CYS A 176 22.90 10.48 9.43
N ALA A 177 22.33 10.84 10.59
CA ALA A 177 20.91 11.16 10.71
C ALA A 177 20.48 12.32 9.79
N VAL A 178 21.24 13.41 9.74
CA VAL A 178 20.96 14.55 8.84
C VAL A 178 20.96 14.13 7.36
N ARG A 179 21.92 13.27 6.97
CA ARG A 179 22.00 12.76 5.59
C ARG A 179 20.85 11.83 5.23
N LEU A 180 20.44 10.95 6.16
CA LEU A 180 19.31 10.04 5.97
C LEU A 180 17.99 10.79 5.89
N GLU A 181 17.77 11.79 6.75
CA GLU A 181 16.57 12.62 6.72
C GLU A 181 16.46 13.38 5.40
N LYS A 182 17.56 13.95 4.89
CA LYS A 182 17.59 14.55 3.55
C LYS A 182 17.25 13.53 2.45
N TYR A 183 17.72 12.30 2.56
CA TYR A 183 17.42 11.23 1.61
C TYR A 183 15.95 10.81 1.69
N MET A 184 15.38 10.67 2.89
CA MET A 184 13.95 10.43 3.11
C MET A 184 13.09 11.49 2.40
N TRP A 185 13.43 12.78 2.52
CA TRP A 185 12.71 13.85 1.81
C TRP A 185 12.80 13.73 0.28
N SER A 186 13.89 13.17 -0.27
CA SER A 186 13.95 12.90 -1.71
C SER A 186 13.03 11.74 -2.12
N LEU A 187 12.89 10.71 -1.28
CA LEU A 187 11.99 9.58 -1.55
C LEU A 187 10.52 9.98 -1.48
N ILE A 188 10.15 10.85 -0.54
CA ILE A 188 8.78 11.37 -0.45
C ILE A 188 8.39 12.12 -1.74
N LYS A 189 9.32 12.90 -2.30
CA LYS A 189 9.10 13.64 -3.56
C LYS A 189 8.92 12.75 -4.80
N GLU A 190 9.29 11.48 -4.73
CA GLU A 190 9.07 10.53 -5.85
C GLU A 190 7.61 10.08 -5.95
N VAL A 191 6.81 10.25 -4.89
CA VAL A 191 5.44 9.76 -4.78
C VAL A 191 4.48 10.95 -4.70
N PRO A 192 3.76 11.30 -5.79
CA PRO A 192 2.84 12.44 -5.82
C PRO A 192 1.78 12.41 -4.72
N GLU A 193 1.34 11.22 -4.32
CA GLU A 193 0.35 11.00 -3.27
C GLU A 193 0.81 11.41 -1.86
N TRP A 194 2.11 11.67 -1.68
CA TRP A 194 2.71 12.04 -0.39
C TRP A 194 3.18 13.49 -0.33
N PHE A 195 2.80 14.33 -1.29
CA PHE A 195 3.23 15.74 -1.31
C PHE A 195 2.72 16.53 -0.12
N ASP A 196 1.57 16.15 0.46
CA ASP A 196 1.04 16.69 1.71
C ASP A 196 1.92 16.40 2.94
N LEU A 197 2.80 15.40 2.85
CA LEU A 197 3.78 15.10 3.91
C LEU A 197 5.01 16.01 3.85
N LEU A 198 5.18 16.80 2.78
CA LEU A 198 6.26 17.78 2.62
C LEU A 198 5.93 19.14 3.26
N GLU A 199 4.64 19.39 3.54
CA GLU A 199 4.16 20.61 4.17
C GLU A 199 4.15 20.44 5.69
N GLU A 200 5.32 20.61 6.31
CA GLU A 200 5.49 20.86 7.76
C GLU A 200 6.74 21.72 8.01
#